data_AF-A0A0Q8BQ88-F1
#
_entry.id   AF-A0A0Q8BQ88-F1
#
_cell.length_a   1.000
_cell.length_b   1.000
_cell.length_c   1.000
_cell.angle_alpha   90.00
_cell.angle_beta   90.00
_cell.angle_gamma   90.00
#
_symmetry.space_group_name_H-M   'P 1'
#
loop_
_entity.id
_entity.type
_entity.pdbx_description
1 polymer ?
#
loop_
_entity_poly.entity_id
_entity_poly.type
_entity_poly.pdbx_seq_one_letter_code
_entity_poly.pdbx_strand_id
1 'polypeptide(L)'
;MSDGKPVPDYAPPVPEVVVPDRVTSRQFKMQLEIAGLTSAVEGWIASQETLVQIAYNNSGTFVRDEPMMVAGMTALGFTSEQIDAFFTAAAEI
;
A
#
# COMPACT_ATOMS: atom_id res chain seq x y z
N MET A 1 48.69 -25.05 20.12
CA MET A 1 47.35 -24.49 20.35
C MET A 1 46.78 -24.08 19.00
N SER A 2 45.63 -24.62 18.59
CA SER A 2 44.93 -24.16 17.39
C SER A 2 43.69 -23.42 17.85
N ASP A 3 43.71 -22.09 17.73
CA ASP A 3 42.56 -21.23 17.99
C ASP A 3 41.53 -21.44 16.88
N GLY A 4 40.64 -22.41 17.09
CA GLY A 4 39.45 -22.57 16.27
C GLY A 4 38.50 -21.40 16.51
N LYS A 5 38.61 -20.34 15.71
CA LYS A 5 37.64 -19.25 15.69
C LYS A 5 36.26 -19.86 15.43
N PRO A 6 35.25 -19.65 16.30
CA PRO A 6 33.93 -20.20 16.08
C PRO A 6 33.38 -19.68 14.76
N VAL A 7 32.93 -20.60 13.91
CA VAL A 7 32.15 -20.25 12.72
C VAL A 7 30.85 -19.60 13.20
N PRO A 8 30.46 -18.42 12.69
CA PRO A 8 29.17 -17.85 13.04
C PRO A 8 28.07 -18.80 12.59
N ASP A 9 27.10 -19.06 13.47
CA ASP A 9 25.89 -19.79 13.10
C ASP A 9 25.22 -19.07 11.93
N TYR A 10 25.20 -19.73 10.77
CA TYR A 10 24.46 -19.25 9.62
C TYR A 10 22.96 -19.43 9.91
N ALA A 11 22.29 -18.34 10.28
CA ALA A 11 20.84 -18.27 10.20
C ALA A 11 20.45 -17.92 8.74
N PRO A 12 19.58 -18.70 8.08
CA PRO A 12 19.08 -18.33 6.77
C PRO A 12 18.34 -16.98 6.86
N PRO A 13 18.44 -16.12 5.83
CA PRO A 13 17.71 -14.86 5.82
C PRO A 13 16.19 -15.13 5.87
N VAL A 14 15.50 -14.42 6.76
CA VAL A 14 14.03 -14.44 6.80
C VAL A 14 13.52 -13.88 5.46
N PRO A 15 12.54 -14.53 4.80
CA PRO A 15 11.96 -13.97 3.58
C PRO A 15 11.42 -12.57 3.85
N GLU A 16 11.87 -11.57 3.10
CA GLU A 16 11.30 -10.23 3.17
C GLU A 16 9.89 -10.28 2.58
N VAL A 17 8.88 -9.81 3.34
CA VAL A 17 7.53 -9.63 2.80
C VAL A 17 7.59 -8.44 1.85
N VAL A 18 7.56 -8.71 0.55
CA VAL A 18 7.59 -7.67 -0.48
C VAL A 18 6.17 -7.12 -0.64
N VAL A 19 5.90 -5.97 -0.02
CA VAL A 19 4.67 -5.21 -0.24
C VAL A 19 4.72 -4.60 -1.65
N PRO A 20 3.71 -4.79 -2.49
CA PRO A 20 3.66 -4.17 -3.81
C PRO A 20 3.74 -2.64 -3.73
N ASP A 21 4.65 -2.02 -4.49
CA ASP A 21 4.78 -0.56 -4.53
C ASP A 21 3.59 0.11 -5.23
N ARG A 22 2.87 -0.64 -6.08
CA ARG A 22 1.72 -0.16 -6.84
C ARG A 22 0.73 -1.28 -7.14
N VAL A 23 -0.52 -0.88 -7.41
CA VAL A 23 -1.58 -1.75 -7.93
C VAL A 23 -2.31 -1.06 -9.09
N THR A 24 -2.98 -1.84 -9.95
CA THR A 24 -3.82 -1.28 -11.01
C THR A 24 -5.04 -0.56 -10.42
N SER A 25 -5.62 0.35 -11.19
CA SER A 25 -6.86 1.06 -10.80
C SER A 25 -8.01 0.08 -10.48
N ARG A 26 -8.12 -1.01 -11.24
CA ARG A 26 -9.10 -2.08 -10.99
C ARG A 26 -8.86 -2.73 -9.62
N GLN A 27 -7.65 -3.20 -9.36
CA GLN A 27 -7.26 -3.84 -8.10
C GLN A 27 -7.55 -2.94 -6.90
N PHE A 28 -7.12 -1.68 -6.98
CA PHE A 28 -7.34 -0.69 -5.93
C PHE A 28 -8.83 -0.48 -5.65
N LYS A 29 -9.62 -0.17 -6.69
CA LYS A 29 -11.05 0.12 -6.53
C LYS A 29 -11.85 -1.10 -6.09
N MET A 30 -11.50 -2.30 -6.55
CA MET A 30 -12.12 -3.54 -6.06
C MET A 30 -11.77 -3.81 -4.60
N GLN A 31 -10.52 -3.58 -4.19
CA GLN A 31 -10.14 -3.75 -2.78
C GLN A 31 -10.81 -2.73 -1.86
N LEU A 32 -11.04 -1.49 -2.32
CA LEU A 32 -11.87 -0.53 -1.58
C LEU A 32 -13.28 -1.08 -1.33
N GLU A 33 -13.90 -1.70 -2.33
CA GLU A 33 -15.23 -2.28 -2.19
C GLU A 33 -15.23 -3.48 -1.24
N ILE A 34 -14.26 -4.39 -1.40
CA ILE A 34 -14.10 -5.57 -0.52
C ILE A 34 -13.89 -5.13 0.93
N ALA A 35 -13.15 -4.05 1.16
CA ALA A 35 -12.89 -3.50 2.49
C ALA A 35 -14.03 -2.60 3.02
N GLY A 36 -15.09 -2.34 2.22
CA GLY A 36 -16.18 -1.44 2.59
C GLY A 36 -15.79 0.04 2.69
N LEU A 37 -14.73 0.44 1.97
CA LEU A 37 -14.12 1.78 2.03
C LEU A 37 -14.54 2.70 0.89
N THR A 38 -15.23 2.19 -0.14
CA THR A 38 -15.59 2.96 -1.34
C THR A 38 -16.22 4.31 -0.99
N SER A 39 -17.27 4.32 -0.17
CA SER A 39 -17.96 5.58 0.18
C SER A 39 -17.08 6.57 0.94
N ALA A 40 -16.18 6.09 1.80
CA ALA A 40 -15.28 6.94 2.57
C ALA A 40 -14.22 7.59 1.68
N VAL A 41 -13.61 6.82 0.77
CA VAL A 41 -12.61 7.33 -0.18
C VAL A 41 -13.25 8.30 -1.17
N GLU A 42 -14.39 7.96 -1.77
CA GLU A 42 -15.08 8.85 -2.71
C GLU A 42 -15.51 10.16 -2.05
N GLY A 43 -15.96 10.10 -0.78
CA GLY A 43 -16.27 11.29 0.01
C GLY A 43 -15.05 12.19 0.24
N TRP A 44 -13.89 11.60 0.54
CA TRP A 44 -12.64 12.35 0.69
C TRP A 44 -12.16 12.95 -0.64
N ILE A 45 -12.22 12.18 -1.73
CA ILE A 45 -11.85 12.66 -3.08
C ILE A 45 -12.73 13.84 -3.49
N ALA A 46 -14.04 13.77 -3.23
CA ALA A 46 -14.97 14.85 -3.54
C ALA A 46 -14.67 16.17 -2.81
N SER A 47 -13.97 16.12 -1.67
CA SER A 47 -13.53 17.32 -0.95
C SER A 47 -12.19 17.89 -1.44
N GLN A 48 -11.49 17.22 -2.35
CA GLN A 48 -10.20 17.67 -2.87
C GLN A 48 -10.36 18.66 -4.01
N GLU A 49 -9.28 19.37 -4.35
CA GLU A 49 -9.24 20.21 -5.54
C GLU A 49 -9.40 19.41 -6.84
N THR A 50 -9.84 20.08 -7.90
CA THR A 50 -10.18 19.44 -9.18
C THR A 50 -9.03 18.60 -9.76
N LEU A 51 -7.79 19.03 -9.61
CA LEU A 51 -6.63 18.28 -10.13
C LEU A 51 -6.45 16.92 -9.42
N VAL A 52 -6.68 16.86 -8.12
CA VAL A 52 -6.63 15.60 -7.34
C VAL A 52 -7.77 14.67 -7.75
N GLN A 53 -8.97 15.21 -7.95
CA GLN A 53 -10.10 14.43 -8.46
C GLN A 53 -9.81 13.85 -9.86
N ILE A 54 -9.25 14.66 -10.77
CA ILE A 54 -8.83 14.22 -12.11
C ILE A 54 -7.77 13.12 -12.01
N ALA A 55 -6.76 13.28 -11.15
CA ALA A 55 -5.70 12.30 -10.97
C ALA A 55 -6.26 10.95 -10.49
N TYR A 56 -7.09 10.96 -9.45
CA TYR A 56 -7.74 9.74 -8.95
C TYR A 56 -8.62 9.05 -9.99
N ASN A 57 -9.43 9.83 -10.73
CA ASN A 57 -10.38 9.28 -11.70
C ASN A 57 -9.69 8.67 -12.93
N ASN A 58 -8.61 9.29 -13.39
CA ASN A 58 -7.95 8.93 -14.64
C ASN A 58 -6.69 8.09 -14.45
N SER A 59 -6.25 7.86 -13.21
CA SER A 59 -5.07 7.03 -12.96
C SER A 59 -5.32 5.57 -13.37
N GLY A 60 -4.37 5.02 -14.13
CA GLY A 60 -4.31 3.58 -14.44
C GLY A 60 -3.71 2.75 -13.30
N THR A 61 -2.95 3.38 -12.40
CA THR A 61 -2.20 2.70 -11.32
C THR A 61 -2.13 3.58 -10.08
N PHE A 62 -2.24 2.98 -8.91
CA PHE A 62 -2.04 3.67 -7.64
C PHE A 62 -0.71 3.25 -7.05
N VAL A 63 0.16 4.22 -6.71
CA VAL A 63 1.45 3.97 -6.07
C VAL A 63 1.30 4.21 -4.57
N ARG A 64 1.72 3.23 -3.77
CA ARG A 64 1.54 3.18 -2.31
C ARG A 64 2.11 4.41 -1.61
N ASP A 65 3.30 4.81 -2.03
CA ASP A 65 4.08 5.89 -1.40
C ASP A 65 3.86 7.26 -2.09
N GLU A 66 2.89 7.38 -3.00
CA GLU A 66 2.57 8.64 -3.65
C GLU A 66 1.91 9.63 -2.67
N PRO A 67 2.26 10.93 -2.70
CA PRO A 67 1.72 11.91 -1.74
C PRO A 67 0.19 11.94 -1.63
N MET A 68 -0.52 11.83 -2.76
CA MET A 68 -1.99 11.78 -2.76
C MET A 68 -2.53 10.52 -2.06
N MET A 69 -1.90 9.36 -2.29
CA MET A 69 -2.31 8.08 -1.71
C MET A 69 -2.16 8.10 -0.19
N VAL A 70 -0.96 8.48 0.28
CA VAL A 70 -0.65 8.57 1.70
C VAL A 70 -1.54 9.61 2.38
N ALA A 71 -1.75 10.78 1.77
CA ALA A 71 -2.63 11.81 2.32
C ALA A 71 -4.08 11.34 2.46
N GLY A 72 -4.63 10.66 1.44
CA GLY A 72 -6.00 10.15 1.48
C GLY A 72 -6.21 9.07 2.53
N MET A 73 -5.35 8.06 2.55
CA MET A 73 -5.45 6.96 3.51
C MET A 73 -5.23 7.45 4.96
N THR A 74 -4.27 8.36 5.18
CA THR A 74 -4.02 8.96 6.51
C THR A 74 -5.19 9.81 6.97
N ALA A 75 -5.82 10.59 6.08
CA ALA A 75 -7.01 11.38 6.40
C ALA A 75 -8.20 10.49 6.82
N LEU A 76 -8.23 9.23 6.37
CA LEU A 76 -9.21 8.23 6.73
C LEU A 76 -8.80 7.39 7.97
N GLY A 77 -7.67 7.71 8.60
CA GLY A 77 -7.20 7.10 9.84
C GLY A 77 -6.36 5.83 9.68
N PHE A 78 -5.86 5.55 8.47
CA PHE A 78 -5.01 4.38 8.22
C PHE A 78 -3.59 4.62 8.76
N THR A 79 -3.00 3.57 9.35
CA THR A 79 -1.56 3.50 9.63
C THR A 79 -0.79 3.03 8.40
N SER A 80 0.55 3.20 8.41
CA SER A 80 1.43 2.64 7.38
C SER A 80 1.23 1.15 7.17
N GLU A 81 1.10 0.39 8.25
CA GLU A 81 0.93 -1.07 8.20
C GLU A 81 -0.43 -1.46 7.58
N GLN A 82 -1.46 -0.65 7.79
CA GLN A 82 -2.77 -0.86 7.19
C GLN A 82 -2.77 -0.52 5.69
N ILE A 83 -2.00 0.49 5.27
CA ILE A 83 -1.77 0.79 3.85
C ILE A 83 -1.02 -0.39 3.20
N ASP A 84 -0.01 -0.93 3.86
CA ASP A 84 0.74 -2.09 3.35
C ASP A 84 -0.13 -3.33 3.20
N ALA A 85 -0.98 -3.60 4.20
CA ALA A 85 -1.95 -4.69 4.14
C ALA A 85 -2.97 -4.48 3.02
N PHE A 86 -3.45 -3.25 2.81
CA PHE A 86 -4.36 -2.91 1.72
C PHE A 86 -3.73 -3.20 0.35
N PHE A 87 -2.49 -2.75 0.12
CA PHE A 87 -1.80 -2.95 -1.16
C PHE A 87 -1.46 -4.41 -1.41
N THR A 88 -1.10 -5.15 -0.37
CA THR A 88 -0.88 -6.60 -0.44
C THR A 88 -2.16 -7.32 -0.87
N ALA A 89 -3.30 -7.04 -0.22
CA ALA A 89 -4.58 -7.64 -0.57
C ALA A 89 -5.07 -7.23 -1.97
N ALA A 90 -4.92 -5.96 -2.35
CA ALA A 90 -5.30 -5.47 -3.66
C ALA A 90 -4.53 -6.16 -4.80
N ALA A 91 -3.25 -6.48 -4.59
CA ALA A 91 -2.43 -7.14 -5.62
C ALA A 91 -2.83 -8.59 -5.90
N GLU A 92 -3.64 -9.21 -5.05
CA GLU A 92 -4.17 -10.57 -5.25
C GLU A 92 -5.40 -10.63 -6.18
N ILE A 93 -5.92 -9.47 -6.62
CA ILE A 93 -7.14 -9.29 -7.45
C ILE A 93 -6.82 -9.15 -8.95
#